data_AF-A0A350Y2A8-F1
#
_entry.id   AF-A0A350Y2A8-F1
#
_cell.length_a   1.000
_cell.length_b   1.000
_cell.length_c   1.000
_cell.angle_alpha   90.00
_cell.angle_beta   90.00
_cell.angle_gamma   90.00
#
_symmetry.space_group_name_H-M   'P 1'
#
loop_
_entity.id
_entity.type
_entity.pdbx_description
1 polymer ?
#
loop_
_entity_poly.entity_id
_entity_poly.type
_entity_poly.pdbx_seq_one_letter_code
_entity_poly.pdbx_strand_id
1 'polypeptide(L)'
;MVRIKGSNSDYQYTGDPKTPIQENKTANPLYLKIFICPNDMPSCIEPPHNGHWCEGTDEDCPAEEKKLGHAMICLHQTEGISLITNNTVKAKGSFAVESKGGEELLRVSEEGISFSTKFKDGKTLHLKIAEQEVSLQLGEAKVSITQAGDIELSTPNESGVMINGNLTIQGNLRLNGNIELPEALKKDLAKEVIRSLKKE
;
A
#
# COMPACT_ATOMS: atom_id res chain seq x y z
N MET A 1 19.79 -23.47 -19.38
CA MET A 1 19.77 -23.89 -17.96
C MET A 1 19.53 -22.61 -17.18
N VAL A 2 18.53 -22.54 -16.30
CA VAL A 2 18.30 -21.33 -15.49
C VAL A 2 19.21 -21.42 -14.27
N ARG A 3 19.90 -20.34 -13.90
CA ARG A 3 20.70 -20.29 -12.67
C ARG A 3 20.30 -19.12 -11.78
N ILE A 4 20.43 -19.36 -10.48
CA ILE A 4 20.43 -18.31 -9.47
C ILE A 4 21.81 -17.66 -9.53
N LYS A 5 21.82 -16.34 -9.70
CA LYS A 5 22.99 -15.47 -9.79
C LYS A 5 22.97 -14.49 -8.63
N GLY A 6 24.14 -13.94 -8.32
CA GLY A 6 24.25 -12.90 -7.31
C GLY A 6 25.35 -11.92 -7.65
N SER A 7 25.15 -10.66 -7.27
CA SER A 7 26.15 -9.61 -7.29
C SER A 7 26.07 -8.81 -6.01
N ASN A 8 27.20 -8.29 -5.55
CA ASN A 8 27.25 -7.37 -4.43
C ASN A 8 28.20 -6.22 -4.78
N SER A 9 28.07 -5.11 -4.07
CA SER A 9 28.93 -3.94 -4.25
C SER A 9 30.36 -4.15 -3.77
N ASP A 10 30.54 -5.09 -2.86
CA ASP A 10 31.76 -5.24 -2.05
C ASP A 10 32.80 -6.10 -2.75
N TYR A 11 32.47 -6.71 -3.89
CA TYR A 11 33.37 -7.51 -4.68
C TYR A 11 33.22 -7.18 -6.16
N GLN A 12 34.33 -7.22 -6.89
CA GLN A 12 34.37 -7.00 -8.33
C GLN A 12 35.21 -8.05 -9.03
N TYR A 13 34.79 -8.46 -10.22
CA TYR A 13 35.62 -9.24 -11.12
C TYR A 13 36.77 -8.38 -11.66
N THR A 14 38.00 -8.87 -11.57
CA THR A 14 39.21 -8.11 -11.95
C THR A 14 39.77 -8.48 -13.31
N GLY A 15 39.37 -9.64 -13.86
CA GLY A 15 40.02 -10.23 -15.03
C GLY A 15 41.38 -10.88 -14.77
N ASP A 16 41.93 -10.79 -13.55
CA ASP A 16 43.21 -11.42 -13.18
C ASP A 16 43.03 -12.93 -12.91
N PRO A 17 43.69 -13.82 -13.65
CA PRO A 17 43.60 -15.27 -13.41
C PRO A 17 44.05 -15.72 -12.02
N LYS A 18 44.93 -14.95 -11.35
CA LYS A 18 45.44 -15.27 -10.00
C LYS A 18 44.54 -14.72 -8.91
N THR A 19 43.85 -13.62 -9.19
CA THR A 19 43.04 -12.87 -8.22
C THR A 19 41.72 -12.44 -8.85
N PRO A 20 40.88 -13.39 -9.31
CA PRO A 20 39.75 -13.10 -10.20
C PRO A 20 38.67 -12.22 -9.57
N ILE A 21 38.62 -12.18 -8.23
CA ILE A 21 37.69 -11.37 -7.47
C ILE A 21 38.49 -10.58 -6.43
N GLN A 22 38.21 -9.28 -6.32
CA GLN A 22 38.80 -8.40 -5.32
C GLN A 22 37.71 -7.69 -4.52
N GLU A 23 37.98 -7.51 -3.23
CA GLU A 23 37.14 -6.73 -2.33
C GLU A 23 37.22 -5.23 -2.67
N ASN A 24 36.07 -4.60 -2.87
CA ASN A 24 35.91 -3.16 -3.01
C ASN A 24 35.51 -2.53 -1.66
N LYS A 25 36.52 -2.23 -0.83
CA LYS A 25 36.32 -1.61 0.50
C LYS A 25 35.72 -0.21 0.47
N THR A 26 35.66 0.40 -0.71
CA THR A 26 35.12 1.75 -0.93
C THR A 26 33.71 1.75 -1.51
N ALA A 27 33.10 0.57 -1.64
CA ALA A 27 31.72 0.40 -2.09
C ALA A 27 30.75 1.24 -1.25
N ASN A 28 30.06 2.18 -1.90
CA ASN A 28 29.01 2.99 -1.31
C ASN A 28 28.08 3.51 -2.43
N PRO A 29 26.77 3.20 -2.43
CA PRO A 29 26.05 2.42 -1.42
C PRO A 29 26.38 0.92 -1.44
N LEU A 30 26.24 0.26 -0.29
CA LEU A 30 26.32 -1.19 -0.20
C LEU A 30 25.05 -1.85 -0.75
N TYR A 31 25.22 -2.92 -1.53
CA TYR A 31 24.09 -3.72 -2.01
C TYR A 31 24.39 -5.21 -2.18
N LEU A 32 23.32 -6.02 -2.15
CA LEU A 32 23.29 -7.42 -2.56
C LEU A 32 22.10 -7.64 -3.49
N LYS A 33 22.36 -8.08 -4.72
CA LYS A 33 21.35 -8.56 -5.67
C LYS A 33 21.42 -10.08 -5.75
N ILE A 34 20.27 -10.73 -5.61
CA ILE A 34 20.10 -12.17 -5.85
C ILE A 34 19.03 -12.29 -6.93
N PHE A 35 19.36 -12.91 -8.06
CA PHE A 35 18.45 -12.92 -9.18
C PHE A 35 18.48 -14.22 -9.99
N ILE A 36 17.40 -14.47 -10.70
CA ILE A 36 17.28 -15.56 -11.66
C ILE A 36 17.60 -15.02 -13.05
N CYS A 37 18.56 -15.64 -13.74
CA CYS A 37 18.81 -15.35 -15.15
C CYS A 37 18.38 -16.54 -16.02
N PRO A 38 17.31 -16.41 -16.83
CA PRO A 38 16.87 -17.47 -17.75
C PRO A 38 17.91 -17.90 -18.79
N ASN A 39 18.85 -16.98 -19.08
CA ASN A 39 19.94 -17.18 -20.04
C ASN A 39 21.27 -17.60 -19.39
N ASP A 40 21.33 -17.75 -18.07
CA ASP A 40 22.57 -18.07 -17.33
C ASP A 40 23.73 -17.10 -17.62
N MET A 41 23.40 -15.82 -17.86
CA MET A 41 24.40 -14.78 -18.09
C MET A 41 25.18 -14.45 -16.81
N PRO A 42 26.46 -14.05 -16.93
CA PRO A 42 27.33 -13.82 -15.79
C PRO A 42 26.91 -12.58 -14.99
N SER A 43 27.10 -12.60 -13.66
CA SER A 43 27.01 -11.40 -12.81
C SER A 43 28.39 -10.72 -12.66
N CYS A 44 28.44 -9.53 -12.07
CA CYS A 44 29.68 -8.72 -11.95
C CYS A 44 30.83 -9.37 -11.14
N ILE A 45 30.59 -10.52 -10.51
CA ILE A 45 31.59 -11.33 -9.82
C ILE A 45 32.06 -12.56 -10.64
N GLU A 46 31.58 -12.69 -11.88
CA GLU A 46 31.94 -13.70 -12.87
C GLU A 46 32.58 -13.03 -14.11
N PRO A 47 33.28 -13.79 -14.98
CA PRO A 47 33.79 -13.26 -16.24
C PRO A 47 32.64 -12.71 -17.12
N PRO A 48 32.75 -11.50 -17.70
CA PRO A 48 31.68 -10.88 -18.47
C PRO A 48 31.40 -11.63 -19.78
N HIS A 49 30.16 -11.53 -20.26
CA HIS A 49 29.75 -11.99 -21.58
C HIS A 49 29.76 -10.80 -22.54
N ASN A 50 30.63 -10.82 -23.56
CA ASN A 50 30.80 -9.71 -24.50
C ASN A 50 31.06 -8.35 -23.82
N GLY A 51 31.80 -8.35 -22.71
CA GLY A 51 32.11 -7.13 -21.95
C GLY A 51 30.99 -6.64 -21.03
N HIS A 52 29.89 -7.39 -20.91
CA HIS A 52 28.73 -7.03 -20.10
C HIS A 52 28.37 -8.12 -19.09
N TRP A 53 27.65 -7.71 -18.04
CA TRP A 53 27.08 -8.58 -17.03
C TRP A 53 25.57 -8.45 -17.01
N CYS A 54 24.91 -9.48 -16.52
CA CYS A 54 23.49 -9.42 -16.21
C CYS A 54 23.28 -8.72 -14.87
N GLU A 55 22.40 -7.72 -14.85
CA GLU A 55 22.01 -6.99 -13.64
C GLU A 55 20.69 -7.48 -13.03
N GLY A 56 20.18 -8.62 -13.50
CA GLY A 56 18.98 -9.26 -12.94
C GLY A 56 17.65 -8.76 -13.51
N THR A 57 17.67 -8.08 -14.65
CA THR A 57 16.47 -7.64 -15.38
C THR A 57 16.51 -8.17 -16.82
N ASP A 58 15.35 -8.25 -17.48
CA ASP A 58 15.28 -8.68 -18.90
C ASP A 58 16.00 -7.66 -19.81
N GLU A 59 15.91 -6.37 -19.47
CA GLU A 59 16.49 -5.24 -20.20
C GLU A 59 18.02 -5.28 -20.16
N ASP A 60 18.60 -5.53 -18.98
CA ASP A 60 20.05 -5.52 -18.75
C ASP A 60 20.74 -6.86 -19.04
N CYS A 61 19.99 -7.90 -19.45
CA CYS A 61 20.57 -9.20 -19.73
C CYS A 61 21.48 -9.17 -20.98
N PRO A 62 22.78 -9.51 -20.92
CA PRO A 62 23.69 -9.38 -22.06
C PRO A 62 23.55 -10.49 -23.11
N ALA A 63 22.60 -11.41 -22.95
CA ALA A 63 22.37 -12.48 -23.89
C ALA A 63 21.88 -11.94 -25.25
N GLU A 64 22.43 -12.48 -26.33
CA GLU A 64 22.01 -12.16 -27.70
C GLU A 64 20.53 -12.53 -27.94
N GLU A 65 20.09 -13.69 -27.43
CA GLU A 65 18.68 -14.09 -27.41
C GLU A 65 18.04 -13.71 -26.07
N LYS A 66 17.15 -12.72 -26.08
CA LYS A 66 16.46 -12.25 -24.87
C LYS A 66 15.36 -13.25 -24.46
N LYS A 67 15.56 -13.91 -23.32
CA LYS A 67 14.52 -14.72 -22.66
C LYS A 67 13.92 -13.92 -21.52
N LEU A 68 12.60 -13.89 -21.48
CA LEU A 68 11.86 -13.25 -20.40
C LEU A 68 11.90 -14.08 -19.12
N GLY A 69 11.72 -13.41 -17.99
CA GLY A 69 11.50 -14.06 -16.70
C GLY A 69 12.62 -13.86 -15.69
N HIS A 70 13.43 -12.79 -15.83
CA HIS A 70 14.25 -12.36 -14.72
C HIS A 70 13.39 -12.00 -13.50
N ALA A 71 13.92 -12.36 -12.33
CA ALA A 71 13.38 -11.96 -11.05
C ALA A 71 14.56 -11.65 -10.14
N MET A 72 14.58 -10.47 -9.53
CA MET A 72 15.67 -10.00 -8.68
C MET A 72 15.15 -9.56 -7.32
N ILE A 73 15.81 -10.02 -6.27
CA ILE A 73 15.74 -9.44 -4.93
C ILE A 73 16.98 -8.56 -4.77
N CYS A 74 16.78 -7.27 -4.47
CA CYS A 74 17.86 -6.34 -4.15
C CYS A 74 17.75 -5.90 -2.69
N LEU A 75 18.84 -6.03 -1.94
CA LEU A 75 19.03 -5.45 -0.63
C LEU A 75 19.99 -4.27 -0.81
N HIS A 76 19.50 -3.04 -0.63
CA HIS A 76 20.26 -1.83 -0.87
C HIS A 76 20.30 -0.96 0.39
N GLN A 77 21.49 -0.48 0.76
CA GLN A 77 21.72 0.26 2.01
C GLN A 77 20.80 1.46 2.21
N THR A 78 20.49 2.19 1.14
CA THR A 78 19.68 3.42 1.21
C THR A 78 18.28 3.27 0.61
N GLU A 79 18.06 2.27 -0.24
CA GLU A 79 16.80 2.07 -0.98
C GLU A 79 15.94 0.95 -0.39
N GLY A 80 16.50 0.17 0.54
CA GLY A 80 15.79 -0.91 1.23
C GLY A 80 15.76 -2.21 0.42
N ILE A 81 14.67 -2.95 0.54
CA ILE A 81 14.47 -4.25 -0.11
C ILE A 81 13.53 -4.08 -1.30
N SER A 82 13.96 -4.48 -2.50
CA SER A 82 13.10 -4.50 -3.68
C SER A 82 13.03 -5.89 -4.32
N LEU A 83 11.86 -6.20 -4.87
CA LEU A 83 11.64 -7.37 -5.73
C LEU A 83 11.22 -6.86 -7.11
N ILE A 84 12.08 -7.08 -8.10
CA ILE A 84 11.87 -6.66 -9.49
C ILE A 84 11.57 -7.89 -10.33
N THR A 85 10.40 -7.91 -10.97
CA THR A 85 9.98 -8.95 -11.92
C THR A 85 9.10 -8.32 -13.00
N ASN A 86 9.00 -8.95 -14.16
CA ASN A 86 8.15 -8.45 -15.27
C ASN A 86 6.69 -8.93 -15.17
N ASN A 87 6.35 -9.61 -14.07
CA ASN A 87 5.04 -10.22 -13.83
C ASN A 87 4.46 -9.74 -12.49
N THR A 88 3.21 -10.12 -12.22
CA THR A 88 2.60 -9.89 -10.91
C THR A 88 3.37 -10.62 -9.81
N VAL A 89 3.84 -9.87 -8.80
CA VAL A 89 4.41 -10.43 -7.58
C VAL A 89 3.29 -10.97 -6.70
N LYS A 90 3.31 -12.28 -6.42
CA LYS A 90 2.44 -12.91 -5.41
C LYS A 90 3.28 -13.20 -4.16
N ALA A 91 3.17 -12.36 -3.14
CA ALA A 91 3.72 -12.65 -1.83
C ALA A 91 2.66 -13.35 -0.96
N LYS A 92 3.07 -14.32 -0.15
CA LYS A 92 2.25 -14.90 0.93
C LYS A 92 2.87 -14.47 2.26
N GLY A 93 2.04 -14.10 3.23
CA GLY A 93 2.46 -13.63 4.55
C GLY A 93 2.37 -12.11 4.70
N SER A 94 2.98 -11.59 5.76
CA SER A 94 2.90 -10.17 6.10
C SER A 94 3.95 -9.34 5.35
N PHE A 95 3.53 -8.22 4.78
CA PHE A 95 4.39 -7.24 4.12
C PHE A 95 4.08 -5.85 4.66
N ALA A 96 5.11 -5.08 5.02
CA ALA A 96 4.97 -3.70 5.45
C ALA A 96 5.88 -2.79 4.61
N VAL A 97 5.37 -1.60 4.28
CA VAL A 97 6.12 -0.51 3.67
C VAL A 97 6.28 0.56 4.73
N GLU A 98 7.52 0.93 5.02
CA GLU A 98 7.85 2.02 5.93
C GLU A 98 8.29 3.25 5.14
N SER A 99 8.02 4.44 5.68
CA SER A 99 8.58 5.69 5.21
C SER A 99 10.07 5.77 5.54
N LYS A 100 10.80 6.72 4.95
CA LYS A 100 12.20 6.99 5.30
C LYS A 100 12.42 7.34 6.79
N GLY A 101 11.36 7.69 7.51
CA GLY A 101 11.39 7.97 8.96
C GLY A 101 11.04 6.77 9.84
N GLY A 102 10.82 5.58 9.26
CA GLY A 102 10.41 4.38 10.00
C GLY A 102 8.91 4.31 10.36
N GLU A 103 8.10 5.27 9.90
CA GLU A 103 6.64 5.19 10.05
C GLU A 103 6.06 4.20 9.04
N GLU A 104 5.27 3.23 9.49
CA GLU A 104 4.57 2.30 8.61
C GLU A 104 3.49 3.01 7.78
N LEU A 105 3.61 2.89 6.45
CA LEU A 105 2.70 3.47 5.47
C LEU A 105 1.64 2.47 5.00
N LEU A 106 2.04 1.21 4.81
CA LEU A 106 1.16 0.14 4.35
C LEU A 106 1.55 -1.14 5.06
N ARG A 107 0.58 -1.91 5.53
CA ARG A 107 0.75 -3.28 5.98
C ARG A 107 -0.32 -4.15 5.36
N VAL A 108 0.10 -5.29 4.84
CA VAL A 108 -0.73 -6.38 4.39
C VAL A 108 -0.41 -7.57 5.28
N SER A 109 -1.38 -8.14 5.94
CA SER A 109 -1.24 -9.32 6.80
C SER A 109 -2.46 -10.23 6.66
N GLU A 110 -2.46 -11.35 7.39
CA GLU A 110 -3.64 -12.22 7.49
C GLU A 110 -4.83 -11.53 8.15
N GLU A 111 -4.58 -10.49 8.97
CA GLU A 111 -5.62 -9.71 9.65
C GLU A 111 -6.25 -8.65 8.73
N GLY A 112 -5.62 -8.34 7.59
CA GLY A 112 -6.13 -7.39 6.61
C GLY A 112 -5.08 -6.44 6.03
N ILE A 113 -5.55 -5.30 5.52
CA ILE A 113 -4.74 -4.24 4.94
C ILE A 113 -4.90 -2.98 5.80
N SER A 114 -3.80 -2.36 6.21
CA SER A 114 -3.80 -1.05 6.85
C SER A 114 -2.90 -0.08 6.11
N PHE A 115 -3.36 1.14 5.93
CA PHE A 115 -2.62 2.23 5.31
C PHE A 115 -2.70 3.48 6.19
N SER A 116 -1.58 4.18 6.32
CA SER A 116 -1.46 5.40 7.11
C SER A 116 -0.64 6.44 6.37
N THR A 117 -1.13 7.67 6.28
CA THR A 117 -0.35 8.79 5.74
C THR A 117 -0.65 10.07 6.48
N LYS A 118 0.39 10.88 6.68
CA LYS A 118 0.29 12.20 7.30
C LYS A 118 0.32 13.29 6.22
N PHE A 119 -0.65 14.19 6.26
CA PHE A 119 -0.73 15.35 5.39
C PHE A 119 0.12 16.51 5.92
N LYS A 120 0.39 17.50 5.05
CA LYS A 120 1.21 18.69 5.38
C LYS A 120 0.60 19.56 6.49
N ASP A 121 -0.72 19.52 6.65
CA ASP A 121 -1.46 20.22 7.71
C ASP A 121 -1.45 19.46 9.06
N GLY A 122 -0.74 18.33 9.12
CA GLY A 122 -0.59 17.50 10.32
C GLY A 122 -1.71 16.47 10.52
N LYS A 123 -2.76 16.48 9.70
CA LYS A 123 -3.82 15.46 9.76
C LYS A 123 -3.30 14.10 9.29
N THR A 124 -3.77 13.04 9.92
CA THR A 124 -3.44 11.68 9.52
C THR A 124 -4.67 11.00 8.90
N LEU A 125 -4.46 10.36 7.76
CA LEU A 125 -5.41 9.45 7.14
C LEU A 125 -5.05 8.02 7.52
N HIS A 126 -6.01 7.28 8.06
CA HIS A 126 -5.91 5.85 8.31
C HIS A 126 -6.97 5.12 7.48
N LEU A 127 -6.57 4.16 6.67
CA LEU A 127 -7.45 3.20 6.02
C LEU A 127 -7.16 1.83 6.62
N LYS A 128 -8.21 1.11 7.01
CA LYS A 128 -8.15 -0.27 7.47
C LYS A 128 -9.19 -1.10 6.71
N ILE A 129 -8.75 -2.22 6.16
CA ILE A 129 -9.60 -3.22 5.51
C ILE A 129 -9.33 -4.51 6.27
N ALA A 130 -10.25 -4.89 7.16
CA ALA A 130 -10.21 -6.13 7.91
C ALA A 130 -11.42 -6.99 7.56
N GLU A 131 -11.42 -8.26 7.97
CA GLU A 131 -12.53 -9.19 7.74
C GLU A 131 -13.87 -8.66 8.28
N GLN A 132 -13.83 -8.01 9.45
CA GLN A 132 -15.01 -7.56 10.18
C GLN A 132 -15.43 -6.13 9.82
N GLU A 133 -14.51 -5.31 9.32
CA GLU A 133 -14.72 -3.87 9.15
C GLU A 133 -13.78 -3.29 8.10
N VAL A 134 -14.33 -2.43 7.23
CA VAL A 134 -13.58 -1.49 6.42
C VAL A 134 -13.77 -0.10 7.00
N SER A 135 -12.69 0.59 7.37
CA SER A 135 -12.76 1.93 7.96
C SER A 135 -11.78 2.91 7.32
N LEU A 136 -12.24 4.12 7.08
CA LEU A 136 -11.44 5.28 6.69
C LEU A 136 -11.56 6.35 7.78
N GLN A 137 -10.45 6.82 8.30
CA GLN A 137 -10.39 7.84 9.35
C GLN A 137 -9.48 8.99 8.92
N LEU A 138 -9.98 10.22 8.97
CA LEU A 138 -9.20 11.43 8.72
C LEU A 138 -9.23 12.30 9.99
N GLY A 139 -8.13 12.33 10.74
CA GLY A 139 -8.14 12.91 12.08
C GLY A 139 -9.09 12.13 13.00
N GLU A 140 -10.17 12.77 13.43
CA GLU A 140 -11.19 12.14 14.30
C GLU A 140 -12.46 11.74 13.55
N ALA A 141 -12.66 12.24 12.32
CA ALA A 141 -13.79 11.84 11.50
C ALA A 141 -13.55 10.43 10.94
N LYS A 142 -14.53 9.55 11.08
CA LYS A 142 -14.45 8.15 10.66
C LYS A 142 -15.67 7.75 9.84
N VAL A 143 -15.42 6.99 8.79
CA VAL A 143 -16.40 6.24 8.01
C VAL A 143 -16.06 4.77 8.16
N SER A 144 -17.02 3.93 8.54
CA SER A 144 -16.83 2.48 8.61
C SER A 144 -17.99 1.71 8.02
N ILE A 145 -17.66 0.56 7.43
CA ILE A 145 -18.58 -0.42 6.88
C ILE A 145 -18.30 -1.75 7.56
N THR A 146 -19.29 -2.31 8.26
CA THR A 146 -19.16 -3.60 8.92
C THR A 146 -19.39 -4.76 7.95
N GLN A 147 -19.00 -5.97 8.33
CA GLN A 147 -19.32 -7.19 7.57
C GLN A 147 -20.83 -7.40 7.36
N ALA A 148 -21.66 -6.89 8.27
CA ALA A 148 -23.13 -6.94 8.15
C ALA A 148 -23.68 -5.93 7.13
N GLY A 149 -22.84 -5.04 6.60
CA GLY A 149 -23.23 -3.97 5.70
C GLY A 149 -23.71 -2.70 6.38
N ASP A 150 -23.55 -2.59 7.71
CA ASP A 150 -23.85 -1.35 8.43
C ASP A 150 -22.82 -0.29 8.08
N ILE A 151 -23.29 0.91 7.77
CA ILE A 151 -22.44 2.07 7.50
C ILE A 151 -22.54 3.03 8.68
N GLU A 152 -21.41 3.32 9.30
CA GLU A 152 -21.29 4.29 10.38
C GLU A 152 -20.50 5.51 9.91
N LEU A 153 -21.04 6.70 10.19
CA LEU A 153 -20.41 7.99 9.99
C LEU A 153 -20.28 8.64 11.37
N SER A 154 -19.05 8.85 11.85
CA SER A 154 -18.81 9.47 13.14
C SER A 154 -17.87 10.66 13.04
N THR A 155 -18.26 11.76 13.68
CA THR A 155 -17.54 13.03 13.72
C THR A 155 -17.53 13.55 15.16
N PRO A 156 -16.69 13.00 16.06
CA PRO A 156 -16.77 13.26 17.50
C PRO A 156 -16.65 14.74 17.87
N ASN A 157 -15.77 15.48 17.18
CA ASN A 157 -15.49 16.89 17.45
C ASN A 157 -15.79 17.82 16.25
N GLU A 158 -16.30 17.29 15.13
CA GLU A 158 -16.72 18.10 13.97
C GLU A 158 -18.26 18.28 13.93
N SER A 159 -18.69 19.31 13.21
CA SER A 159 -20.01 19.96 13.18
C SER A 159 -21.21 19.11 12.71
N GLY A 160 -21.08 17.78 12.72
CA GLY A 160 -22.06 16.83 12.23
C GLY A 160 -21.83 16.41 10.77
N VAL A 161 -22.63 15.44 10.33
CA VAL A 161 -22.61 14.96 8.94
C VAL A 161 -23.49 15.86 8.09
N MET A 162 -22.90 16.53 7.09
CA MET A 162 -23.64 17.36 6.14
C MET A 162 -23.94 16.59 4.85
N ILE A 163 -25.21 16.54 4.46
CA ILE A 163 -25.67 15.94 3.20
C ILE A 163 -26.10 17.05 2.26
N ASN A 164 -25.28 17.32 1.24
CA ASN A 164 -25.58 18.31 0.20
C ASN A 164 -26.44 17.69 -0.89
N GLY A 165 -27.75 17.61 -0.65
CA GLY A 165 -28.71 17.09 -1.63
C GLY A 165 -29.96 16.50 -0.98
N ASN A 166 -30.72 15.75 -1.76
CA ASN A 166 -31.90 15.05 -1.27
C ASN A 166 -31.51 13.73 -0.61
N LEU A 167 -31.96 13.50 0.63
CA LEU A 167 -31.86 12.22 1.31
C LEU A 167 -33.17 11.45 1.15
N THR A 168 -33.11 10.24 0.60
CA THR A 168 -34.26 9.32 0.54
C THR A 168 -34.01 8.12 1.45
N ILE A 169 -34.94 7.85 2.36
CA ILE A 169 -34.86 6.71 3.29
C ILE A 169 -36.03 5.77 2.96
N GLN A 170 -35.72 4.56 2.50
CA GLN A 170 -36.72 3.54 2.16
C GLN A 170 -37.17 2.70 3.36
N GLY A 171 -36.51 2.86 4.51
CA GLY A 171 -36.83 2.19 5.77
C GLY A 171 -37.24 3.18 6.86
N ASN A 172 -36.97 2.82 8.11
CA ASN A 172 -37.30 3.66 9.26
C ASN A 172 -36.17 4.65 9.56
N LEU A 173 -36.52 5.90 9.84
CA LEU A 173 -35.61 6.88 10.42
C LEU A 173 -35.80 6.91 11.94
N ARG A 174 -34.74 6.59 12.69
CA ARG A 174 -34.70 6.76 14.15
C ARG A 174 -33.74 7.90 14.48
N LEU A 175 -34.22 8.85 15.28
CA LEU A 175 -33.46 10.04 15.67
C LEU A 175 -33.37 10.08 17.18
N ASN A 176 -32.14 10.08 17.69
CA ASN A 176 -31.86 10.24 19.11
C ASN A 176 -31.39 11.68 19.34
N GLY A 177 -32.33 12.59 19.59
CA GLY A 177 -32.04 14.02 19.77
C GLY A 177 -33.18 14.91 19.28
N ASN A 178 -32.91 16.22 19.22
CA ASN A 178 -33.88 17.20 18.74
C ASN A 178 -33.87 17.28 17.21
N ILE A 179 -35.05 17.44 16.62
CA ILE A 179 -35.23 17.69 15.20
C ILE A 179 -35.53 19.17 15.02
N GLU A 180 -34.63 19.90 14.36
CA GLU A 180 -34.92 21.26 13.93
C GLU A 180 -35.58 21.25 12.56
N LEU A 181 -36.90 21.49 12.56
CA LEU A 181 -37.67 21.63 11.33
C LEU A 181 -37.80 23.11 10.94
N PRO A 182 -37.90 23.43 9.64
CA PRO A 182 -38.33 24.74 9.18
C PRO A 182 -39.67 25.16 9.81
N GLU A 183 -39.84 26.43 10.15
CA GLU A 183 -41.05 26.95 10.85
C GLU A 183 -42.36 26.61 10.14
N ALA A 184 -42.36 26.55 8.80
CA ALA A 184 -43.52 26.13 8.03
C ALA A 184 -43.93 24.68 8.35
N LEU A 185 -42.95 23.75 8.35
CA LEU A 185 -43.17 22.34 8.67
C LEU A 185 -43.56 22.12 10.13
N LYS A 186 -43.02 22.92 11.06
CA LYS A 186 -43.45 22.88 12.48
C LYS A 186 -44.93 23.21 12.62
N LYS A 187 -45.41 24.26 11.93
CA LYS A 187 -46.84 24.65 11.96
C LYS A 187 -47.74 23.59 11.38
N ASP A 188 -47.33 22.96 10.28
CA ASP A 188 -48.13 21.92 9.62
C ASP A 188 -48.17 20.63 10.44
N LEU A 189 -47.04 20.23 11.04
CA LEU A 189 -46.98 19.11 11.96
C LEU A 189 -47.87 19.35 13.19
N ALA A 190 -47.81 20.55 13.79
CA ALA A 190 -48.65 20.91 14.94
C ALA A 190 -50.14 20.84 14.61
N LYS A 191 -50.55 21.31 13.43
CA LYS A 191 -51.94 21.19 12.96
C LYS A 191 -52.38 19.72 12.82
N GLU A 192 -51.52 18.86 12.28
CA GLU A 192 -51.84 17.44 12.09
C GLU A 192 -51.96 16.68 13.41
N VAL A 193 -51.08 16.97 14.37
CA VAL A 193 -51.14 16.42 15.72
C VAL A 193 -52.44 16.84 16.42
N ILE A 194 -52.78 18.14 16.38
CA ILE A 194 -54.04 18.64 16.96
C ILE A 194 -55.26 17.99 16.29
N ARG A 195 -55.24 17.82 14.97
CA ARG A 195 -56.33 17.17 14.24
C ARG A 195 -56.50 15.71 14.65
N SER A 196 -55.39 15.00 14.84
CA SER A 196 -55.40 13.59 15.24
C SER A 196 -55.91 13.41 16.67
N LEU A 197 -55.52 14.30 17.60
CA LEU A 197 -55.98 14.29 18.99
C LEU A 197 -57.46 14.69 19.16
N LYS A 198 -58.04 15.45 18.21
CA LYS A 198 -59.45 15.87 18.24
C LYS A 198 -60.40 14.88 17.54
N LYS A 199 -59.89 13.79 16.98
CA LYS A 199 -60.66 12.75 16.29
C LYS A 199 -61.00 11.54 17.19
N GLU A 200 -60.66 11.61 18.48
CA GLU A 200 -61.22 10.76 19.55
C GLU A 200 -62.38 11.49 20.25
#